data_AF-A0A2E1E9X8-F1
#
_entry.id   AF-A0A2E1E9X8-F1
#
_cell.length_a   1.000
_cell.length_b   1.000
_cell.length_c   1.000
_cell.angle_alpha   90.00
_cell.angle_beta   90.00
_cell.angle_gamma   90.00
#
_symmetry.space_group_name_H-M   'P 1'
#
loop_
_entity.id
_entity.type
_entity.pdbx_description
1 polymer ?
#
loop_
_entity_poly.entity_id
_entity_poly.type
_entity_poly.pdbx_seq_one_letter_code
_entity_poly.pdbx_strand_id
1 'polypeptide(L)'
;MQFTIKKLIYKKHQHIKLLFNNMLLDLLRYYNKNVNSIVNKYIFKRNGLPKSILLFIILFIFQFCNTNKDEVLARVEDKYFYKSDIKLEVDSFETDKDSILKVRNFIDSWARKNLLYKKALVNLSDYKVEELENLINNYRYDLYGTVYKETLLNKMIDTLTLEKRINSFYKDNYKIFRLNESLFKIRFIQFPIDNVDKNDIIKSFIRYNKFDKFYLDSLSYQFTNKILTDSLWVTKKRLI
;
A
#
# COMPACT_ATOMS: atom_id res chain seq x y z
N MET A 1 43.14 4.93 -12.26
CA MET A 1 42.53 3.68 -11.74
C MET A 1 41.01 3.77 -11.49
N GLN A 2 40.44 4.93 -11.15
CA GLN A 2 38.99 5.06 -10.87
C GLN A 2 38.07 5.03 -12.12
N PHE A 3 38.56 5.43 -13.30
CA PHE A 3 37.77 5.44 -14.54
C PHE A 3 37.44 4.03 -15.07
N THR A 4 38.31 3.04 -14.84
CA THR A 4 38.11 1.64 -15.27
C THR A 4 37.04 0.93 -14.44
N ILE A 5 36.96 1.23 -13.14
CA ILE A 5 35.98 0.61 -12.22
C ILE A 5 34.56 1.12 -12.53
N LYS A 6 34.38 2.41 -12.84
CA LYS A 6 33.09 2.99 -13.22
C LYS A 6 32.56 2.42 -14.55
N LYS A 7 33.45 2.15 -15.51
CA LYS A 7 33.12 1.51 -16.81
C LYS A 7 32.72 0.05 -16.65
N LEU A 8 33.36 -0.70 -15.75
CA LEU A 8 33.01 -2.08 -15.42
C LEU A 8 31.64 -2.19 -14.72
N ILE A 9 31.33 -1.29 -13.78
CA ILE A 9 30.05 -1.25 -13.08
C ILE A 9 28.90 -0.88 -14.05
N TYR A 10 29.12 0.09 -14.93
CA TYR A 10 28.14 0.47 -15.96
C TYR A 10 27.90 -0.67 -16.98
N LYS A 11 28.96 -1.34 -17.43
CA LYS A 11 28.86 -2.50 -18.34
C LYS A 11 28.16 -3.69 -17.67
N LYS A 12 28.40 -3.93 -16.38
CA LYS A 12 27.72 -4.97 -15.60
C LYS A 12 26.22 -4.68 -15.42
N HIS A 13 25.84 -3.42 -15.17
CA HIS A 13 24.44 -3.01 -15.13
C HIS A 13 23.72 -3.14 -16.48
N GLN A 14 24.39 -2.79 -17.59
CA GLN A 14 23.82 -3.04 -18.93
C GLN A 14 23.64 -4.53 -19.20
N HIS A 15 24.61 -5.38 -18.84
CA HIS A 15 24.49 -6.83 -19.00
C HIS A 15 23.33 -7.43 -18.17
N ILE A 16 23.13 -6.98 -16.92
CA ILE A 16 22.02 -7.44 -16.07
C ILE A 16 20.66 -7.01 -16.66
N LYS A 17 20.58 -5.77 -17.18
CA LYS A 17 19.37 -5.27 -17.85
C LYS A 17 19.08 -6.05 -19.15
N LEU A 18 20.13 -6.40 -19.90
CA LEU A 18 20.02 -7.21 -21.12
C LEU A 18 19.59 -8.65 -20.80
N LEU A 19 20.14 -9.25 -19.74
CA LEU A 19 19.75 -10.58 -19.25
C LEU A 19 18.27 -10.62 -18.84
N PHE A 20 17.81 -9.61 -18.11
CA PHE A 20 16.40 -9.54 -17.69
C PHE A 20 15.44 -9.38 -18.89
N ASN A 21 15.79 -8.53 -19.85
CA ASN A 21 14.99 -8.36 -21.07
C ASN A 21 14.97 -9.62 -21.95
N ASN A 22 16.09 -10.32 -22.07
CA ASN A 22 16.15 -11.58 -22.82
C ASN A 22 15.35 -12.69 -22.12
N MET A 23 15.42 -12.80 -20.79
CA MET A 23 14.59 -13.73 -20.02
C MET A 23 13.09 -13.43 -20.20
N LEU A 24 12.69 -12.17 -20.21
CA LEU A 24 11.30 -11.77 -20.45
C LEU A 24 10.83 -12.15 -21.87
N LEU A 25 11.68 -11.94 -22.88
CA LEU A 25 11.41 -12.32 -24.27
C LEU A 25 11.29 -13.83 -24.47
N ASP A 26 12.12 -14.62 -23.78
CA ASP A 26 12.06 -16.09 -23.82
C ASP A 26 10.78 -16.62 -23.17
N LEU A 27 10.33 -16.01 -22.06
CA LEU A 27 9.06 -16.34 -21.43
C LEU A 27 7.86 -16.01 -22.33
N LEU A 28 7.89 -14.86 -23.01
CA LEU A 28 6.85 -14.47 -23.97
C LEU A 28 6.81 -15.41 -25.18
N ARG A 29 7.98 -15.84 -25.71
CA ARG A 29 8.06 -16.84 -26.79
C ARG A 29 7.54 -18.21 -26.38
N TYR A 30 7.85 -18.66 -25.17
CA TYR A 30 7.37 -19.95 -24.64
C TYR A 30 5.84 -19.98 -24.54
N TYR A 31 5.23 -18.90 -24.04
CA TYR A 31 3.77 -18.81 -23.92
C TYR A 31 3.07 -18.78 -25.28
N ASN A 32 3.58 -18.00 -26.24
CA ASN A 32 2.97 -17.86 -27.58
C ASN A 32 3.00 -19.18 -28.38
N LYS A 33 4.01 -20.03 -28.17
CA LYS A 33 4.10 -21.36 -28.83
C LYS A 33 3.04 -22.36 -28.33
N ASN A 34 2.60 -22.24 -27.08
CA ASN A 34 1.55 -23.09 -26.51
C ASN A 34 0.14 -22.69 -26.95
N VAL A 35 -0.12 -21.41 -27.22
CA VAL A 35 -1.43 -20.96 -27.73
C VAL A 35 -1.69 -21.51 -29.15
N ASN A 36 -0.68 -21.46 -30.03
CA ASN A 36 -0.81 -21.99 -31.39
C ASN A 36 -0.92 -23.52 -31.47
N SER A 37 -0.38 -24.28 -30.51
CA SER A 37 -0.53 -25.75 -30.50
C SER A 37 -1.91 -26.20 -30.01
N ILE A 38 -2.52 -25.46 -29.08
CA ILE A 38 -3.85 -25.75 -28.55
C ILE A 38 -4.93 -25.41 -29.58
N VAL A 39 -4.79 -24.28 -30.29
CA VAL A 39 -5.74 -23.87 -31.35
C VAL A 39 -5.71 -24.83 -32.53
N ASN A 40 -4.52 -25.27 -32.98
CA ASN A 40 -4.41 -26.23 -34.08
C ASN A 40 -4.91 -27.65 -33.74
N LYS A 41 -4.98 -28.02 -32.45
CA LYS A 41 -5.48 -29.35 -32.04
C LYS A 41 -7.01 -29.46 -32.07
N TYR A 42 -7.72 -28.33 -31.97
CA TYR A 42 -9.20 -28.31 -31.93
C TYR A 42 -9.87 -28.13 -33.29
N ILE A 43 -9.14 -27.79 -34.35
CA ILE A 43 -9.73 -27.51 -35.67
C ILE A 43 -9.95 -28.80 -36.52
N PHE A 44 -9.44 -29.98 -36.12
CA PHE A 44 -9.38 -31.16 -37.01
C PHE A 44 -10.28 -32.37 -36.65
N LYS A 45 -11.46 -32.21 -36.07
CA LYS A 45 -12.40 -33.35 -35.97
C LYS A 45 -13.88 -32.94 -36.03
N ARG A 46 -14.35 -32.64 -37.25
CA ARG A 46 -15.76 -32.40 -37.54
C ARG A 46 -16.39 -33.62 -38.21
N ASN A 47 -16.75 -34.62 -37.41
CA ASN A 47 -17.69 -35.68 -37.80
C ASN A 47 -18.96 -35.53 -36.95
N GLY A 48 -20.12 -35.46 -37.59
CA GLY A 48 -21.41 -35.17 -36.95
C GLY A 48 -21.76 -36.17 -35.85
N LEU A 49 -22.22 -35.65 -34.71
CA LEU A 49 -22.61 -36.44 -33.54
C LEU A 49 -23.93 -37.20 -33.83
N PRO A 50 -24.04 -38.51 -33.53
CA PRO A 50 -25.29 -39.25 -33.66
C PRO A 50 -26.35 -38.74 -32.66
N LYS A 51 -27.61 -38.69 -33.09
CA LYS A 51 -28.75 -38.11 -32.36
C LYS A 51 -28.99 -38.70 -30.95
N SER A 52 -28.53 -39.94 -30.69
CA SER A 52 -28.60 -40.58 -29.37
C SER A 52 -27.67 -39.94 -28.33
N ILE A 53 -26.53 -39.42 -28.76
CA ILE A 53 -25.58 -38.69 -27.88
C ILE A 53 -26.15 -37.31 -27.53
N LEU A 54 -26.88 -36.69 -28.46
CA LEU A 54 -27.55 -35.42 -28.23
C LEU A 54 -28.65 -35.53 -27.16
N LEU A 55 -29.39 -36.64 -27.16
CA LEU A 55 -30.40 -36.94 -26.14
C LEU A 55 -29.77 -37.18 -24.75
N PHE A 56 -28.63 -37.88 -24.72
CA PHE A 56 -27.89 -38.15 -23.49
C PHE A 56 -27.28 -36.86 -22.89
N ILE A 57 -26.80 -35.95 -23.75
CA ILE A 57 -26.31 -34.62 -23.35
C ILE A 57 -27.46 -33.78 -22.77
N ILE A 58 -28.65 -33.81 -23.38
CA ILE A 58 -29.84 -33.11 -22.86
C ILE A 58 -30.24 -33.65 -21.48
N LEU A 59 -30.23 -34.97 -21.26
CA LEU A 59 -30.49 -35.55 -19.95
C LEU A 59 -29.41 -35.17 -18.91
N PHE A 60 -28.14 -35.11 -19.31
CA PHE A 60 -27.04 -34.74 -18.42
C PHE A 60 -27.10 -33.27 -17.98
N ILE A 61 -27.62 -32.37 -18.84
CA ILE A 61 -27.82 -30.95 -18.53
C ILE A 61 -28.87 -30.76 -17.42
N PHE A 62 -29.94 -31.57 -17.41
CA PHE A 62 -30.97 -31.47 -16.37
C PHE A 62 -30.48 -31.92 -14.99
N GLN A 63 -29.52 -32.86 -14.92
CA GLN A 63 -29.01 -33.40 -13.66
C GLN A 63 -27.95 -32.50 -13.00
N PHE A 64 -27.36 -31.56 -13.73
CA PHE A 64 -26.41 -30.56 -13.21
C PHE A 64 -27.06 -29.29 -12.63
N CYS A 65 -28.39 -29.17 -12.68
CA CYS A 65 -29.12 -28.01 -12.13
C CYS A 65 -29.45 -28.18 -10.64
N ASN A 66 -28.45 -28.53 -9.83
CA ASN A 66 -28.57 -28.53 -8.38
C ASN A 66 -27.30 -27.94 -7.74
N THR A 67 -26.92 -26.76 -8.22
CA THR A 67 -25.89 -25.95 -7.60
C THR A 67 -26.56 -25.07 -6.54
N ASN A 68 -25.97 -24.97 -5.35
CA ASN A 68 -26.38 -24.05 -4.30
C ASN A 68 -26.51 -22.64 -4.90
N LYS A 69 -27.75 -22.23 -5.22
CA LYS A 69 -28.00 -20.92 -5.84
C LYS A 69 -27.78 -19.88 -4.75
N ASP A 70 -26.68 -19.15 -4.90
CA ASP A 70 -26.42 -18.00 -4.04
C ASP A 70 -27.58 -17.01 -4.16
N GLU A 71 -28.00 -16.49 -3.01
CA GLU A 71 -29.21 -15.70 -2.89
C GLU A 71 -28.96 -14.32 -3.51
N VAL A 72 -29.77 -13.95 -4.50
CA VAL A 72 -29.71 -12.62 -5.13
C VAL A 72 -30.40 -11.62 -4.21
N LEU A 73 -29.66 -10.61 -3.77
CA LEU A 73 -30.16 -9.57 -2.87
C LEU A 73 -30.54 -8.28 -3.61
N ALA A 74 -29.88 -8.00 -4.74
CA ALA A 74 -30.22 -6.85 -5.58
C ALA A 74 -29.82 -7.07 -7.04
N ARG A 75 -30.41 -6.29 -7.94
CA ARG A 75 -30.15 -6.33 -9.39
C ARG A 75 -30.12 -4.92 -9.97
N VAL A 76 -29.14 -4.65 -10.82
CA VAL A 76 -29.07 -3.44 -11.67
C VAL A 76 -28.85 -3.91 -13.11
N GLU A 77 -29.90 -3.89 -13.91
CA GLU A 77 -29.92 -4.39 -15.30
C GLU A 77 -29.41 -5.84 -15.40
N ASP A 78 -28.23 -6.07 -15.96
CA ASP A 78 -27.64 -7.41 -16.13
C ASP A 78 -26.72 -7.80 -14.97
N LYS A 79 -26.49 -6.92 -14.00
CA LYS A 79 -25.64 -7.19 -12.83
C LYS A 79 -26.50 -7.60 -11.64
N TYR A 80 -26.06 -8.67 -10.99
CA TYR A 80 -26.68 -9.23 -9.80
C TYR A 80 -25.73 -9.06 -8.62
N PHE A 81 -26.28 -8.72 -7.47
CA PHE A 81 -25.56 -8.64 -6.19
C PHE A 81 -25.99 -9.83 -5.34
N TYR A 82 -25.01 -10.66 -4.96
CA TYR A 82 -25.26 -11.91 -4.28
C TYR A 82 -24.94 -11.82 -2.80
N LYS A 83 -25.50 -12.74 -2.01
CA LYS A 83 -25.23 -12.81 -0.57
C LYS A 83 -23.77 -13.13 -0.25
N SER A 84 -23.05 -13.84 -1.11
CA SER A 84 -21.60 -14.05 -0.95
C SER A 84 -20.78 -12.75 -1.04
N ASP A 85 -21.22 -11.77 -1.84
CA ASP A 85 -20.53 -10.49 -2.01
C ASP A 85 -20.46 -9.71 -0.68
N ILE A 86 -21.45 -9.90 0.20
CA ILE A 86 -21.46 -9.30 1.55
C ILE A 86 -20.40 -9.95 2.46
N LYS A 87 -20.22 -11.27 2.36
CA LYS A 87 -19.32 -12.02 3.27
C LYS A 87 -17.84 -11.70 3.03
N LEU A 88 -17.48 -11.25 1.83
CA LEU A 88 -16.09 -10.92 1.48
C LEU A 88 -15.63 -9.58 2.09
N GLU A 89 -16.56 -8.72 2.53
CA GLU A 89 -16.25 -7.34 2.88
C GLU A 89 -16.60 -6.98 4.33
N VAL A 90 -17.25 -7.88 5.08
CA VAL A 90 -17.71 -7.60 6.43
C VAL A 90 -17.16 -8.57 7.47
N ASP A 91 -15.94 -8.29 7.93
CA ASP A 91 -15.43 -8.86 9.17
C ASP A 91 -16.02 -8.07 10.35
N SER A 92 -16.97 -8.69 11.05
CA SER A 92 -17.62 -8.28 12.31
C SER A 92 -18.73 -7.20 12.26
N PHE A 93 -19.91 -7.59 12.76
CA PHE A 93 -20.97 -6.67 13.16
C PHE A 93 -21.17 -6.75 14.67
N GLU A 94 -21.32 -5.61 15.36
CA GLU A 94 -21.48 -5.56 16.82
C GLU A 94 -22.94 -5.73 17.28
N THR A 95 -23.94 -5.40 16.44
CA THR A 95 -25.38 -5.57 16.75
C THR A 95 -26.25 -5.82 15.51
N ASP A 96 -27.38 -6.51 15.67
CA ASP A 96 -28.29 -6.90 14.57
C ASP A 96 -28.88 -5.70 13.81
N LYS A 97 -29.26 -4.63 14.53
CA LYS A 97 -29.83 -3.41 13.92
C LYS A 97 -28.79 -2.66 13.07
N ASP A 98 -27.56 -2.59 13.56
CA ASP A 98 -26.45 -1.98 12.83
C ASP A 98 -26.09 -2.80 11.57
N SER A 99 -26.18 -4.13 11.67
CA SER A 99 -25.97 -5.05 10.54
C SER A 99 -26.93 -4.79 9.38
N ILE A 100 -28.23 -4.64 9.66
CA ILE A 100 -29.25 -4.41 8.62
C ILE A 100 -29.04 -3.06 7.91
N LEU A 101 -28.75 -2.00 8.67
CA LEU A 101 -28.50 -0.68 8.09
C LEU A 101 -27.22 -0.66 7.25
N LYS A 102 -26.14 -1.30 7.72
CA LYS A 102 -24.90 -1.42 6.96
C LYS A 102 -25.10 -2.20 5.66
N VAL A 103 -25.75 -3.36 5.71
CA VAL A 103 -26.04 -4.16 4.49
C VAL A 103 -26.85 -3.36 3.48
N ARG A 104 -27.90 -2.63 3.93
CA ARG A 104 -28.67 -1.76 3.05
C ARG A 104 -27.80 -0.67 2.41
N ASN A 105 -26.98 0.02 3.21
CA ASN A 105 -26.09 1.06 2.71
C ASN A 105 -25.08 0.53 1.69
N PHE A 106 -24.60 -0.71 1.89
CA PHE A 106 -23.72 -1.40 0.95
C PHE A 106 -24.42 -1.67 -0.38
N ILE A 107 -25.61 -2.28 -0.35
CA ILE A 107 -26.41 -2.56 -1.54
C ILE A 107 -26.73 -1.25 -2.28
N ASP A 108 -27.13 -0.21 -1.57
CA ASP A 108 -27.43 1.10 -2.16
C ASP A 108 -26.19 1.75 -2.79
N SER A 109 -25.03 1.66 -2.13
CA SER A 109 -23.75 2.16 -2.66
C SER A 109 -23.36 1.41 -3.93
N TRP A 110 -23.45 0.08 -3.91
CA TRP A 110 -23.20 -0.76 -5.07
C TRP A 110 -24.14 -0.42 -6.23
N ALA A 111 -25.44 -0.27 -5.97
CA ALA A 111 -26.42 0.07 -6.99
C ALA A 111 -26.15 1.45 -7.60
N ARG A 112 -25.91 2.47 -6.75
CA ARG A 112 -25.56 3.83 -7.18
C ARG A 112 -24.31 3.84 -8.06
N LYS A 113 -23.23 3.14 -7.67
CA LYS A 113 -21.99 3.05 -8.46
C LYS A 113 -22.26 2.46 -9.85
N ASN A 114 -23.02 1.37 -9.92
CA ASN A 114 -23.32 0.72 -11.20
C ASN A 114 -24.21 1.59 -12.11
N LEU A 115 -25.22 2.26 -11.54
CA LEU A 115 -26.07 3.19 -12.29
C LEU A 115 -25.27 4.39 -12.81
N LEU A 116 -24.43 5.01 -11.97
CA LEU A 116 -23.57 6.12 -12.38
C LEU A 116 -22.59 5.71 -13.47
N TYR A 117 -21.92 4.57 -13.31
CA TYR A 117 -21.02 4.02 -14.33
C TYR A 117 -21.75 3.81 -15.66
N LYS A 118 -22.95 3.24 -15.63
CA LYS A 118 -23.75 3.04 -16.84
C LYS A 118 -24.13 4.36 -17.51
N LYS A 119 -24.58 5.34 -16.73
CA LYS A 119 -24.88 6.69 -17.25
C LYS A 119 -23.64 7.36 -17.82
N ALA A 120 -22.47 7.17 -17.20
CA ALA A 120 -21.21 7.67 -17.73
C ALA A 120 -20.90 7.05 -19.10
N LEU A 121 -21.05 5.73 -19.28
CA LEU A 121 -20.82 5.08 -20.57
C LEU A 121 -21.75 5.57 -21.69
N VAL A 122 -22.99 5.94 -21.37
CA VAL A 122 -23.94 6.46 -22.37
C VAL A 122 -23.69 7.93 -22.69
N ASN A 123 -23.19 8.71 -21.73
CA ASN A 123 -23.09 10.16 -21.85
C ASN A 123 -21.69 10.66 -22.23
N LEU A 124 -20.64 9.84 -22.07
CA LEU A 124 -19.28 10.18 -22.47
C LEU A 124 -19.06 9.92 -23.96
N SER A 125 -18.17 10.70 -24.58
CA SER A 125 -17.76 10.45 -25.96
C SER A 125 -16.88 9.21 -26.07
N ASP A 126 -16.93 8.52 -27.21
CA ASP A 126 -16.14 7.30 -27.46
C ASP A 126 -14.64 7.53 -27.23
N TYR A 127 -14.11 8.68 -27.68
CA TYR A 127 -12.72 9.06 -27.43
C TYR A 127 -12.37 9.12 -25.94
N LYS A 128 -13.27 9.66 -25.10
CA LYS A 128 -13.03 9.77 -23.67
C LYS A 128 -13.09 8.40 -22.98
N VAL A 129 -13.98 7.53 -23.44
CA VAL A 129 -14.05 6.14 -22.97
C VAL A 129 -12.77 5.40 -23.32
N GLU A 130 -12.28 5.52 -24.56
CA GLU A 130 -11.02 4.89 -24.99
C GLU A 130 -9.80 5.39 -24.19
N GLU A 131 -9.71 6.70 -23.94
CA GLU A 131 -8.67 7.28 -23.09
C GLU A 131 -8.68 6.66 -21.67
N LEU A 132 -9.87 6.54 -21.07
CA LEU A 132 -10.03 5.94 -19.74
C LEU A 132 -9.68 4.44 -19.74
N GLU A 133 -10.10 3.68 -20.74
CA GLU A 133 -9.77 2.25 -20.86
C GLU A 133 -8.24 2.04 -21.00
N ASN A 134 -7.55 2.91 -21.73
CA ASN A 134 -6.09 2.88 -21.82
C ASN A 134 -5.43 3.14 -20.46
N LEU A 135 -5.93 4.11 -19.68
CA LEU A 135 -5.45 4.38 -18.32
C LEU A 135 -5.69 3.20 -17.38
N ILE A 136 -6.86 2.59 -17.44
CA ILE A 136 -7.22 1.41 -16.63
C ILE A 136 -6.29 0.24 -16.97
N ASN A 137 -6.01 0.00 -18.26
CA ASN A 137 -5.11 -1.07 -18.68
C ASN A 137 -3.67 -0.84 -18.22
N ASN A 138 -3.16 0.38 -18.33
CA ASN A 138 -1.82 0.72 -17.81
C ASN A 138 -1.75 0.50 -16.29
N TYR A 139 -2.74 1.00 -15.56
CA TYR A 139 -2.83 0.79 -14.11
C TYR A 139 -2.91 -0.69 -13.73
N ARG A 140 -3.65 -1.49 -14.51
CA ARG A 140 -3.72 -2.95 -14.32
C ARG A 140 -2.34 -3.58 -14.46
N TYR A 141 -1.58 -3.25 -15.51
CA TYR A 141 -0.22 -3.77 -15.68
C TYR A 141 0.70 -3.38 -14.53
N ASP A 142 0.63 -2.13 -14.08
CA ASP A 142 1.44 -1.64 -12.97
C ASP A 142 1.09 -2.34 -11.66
N LEU A 143 -0.20 -2.56 -11.38
CA LEU A 143 -0.67 -3.25 -10.19
C LEU A 143 -0.17 -4.70 -10.15
N TYR A 144 -0.40 -5.47 -11.21
CA TYR A 144 0.07 -6.85 -11.29
C TYR A 144 1.60 -6.94 -11.25
N GLY A 145 2.28 -6.04 -11.94
CA GLY A 145 3.74 -5.98 -11.93
C GLY A 145 4.31 -5.68 -10.55
N THR A 146 3.65 -4.81 -9.78
CA THR A 146 4.07 -4.45 -8.41
C THR A 146 3.86 -5.62 -7.46
N VAL A 147 2.65 -6.20 -7.44
CA VAL A 147 2.34 -7.36 -6.59
C VAL A 147 3.25 -8.55 -6.92
N TYR A 148 3.53 -8.79 -8.20
CA TYR A 148 4.45 -9.87 -8.57
C TYR A 148 5.89 -9.60 -8.09
N LYS A 149 6.37 -8.36 -8.21
CA LYS A 149 7.70 -7.99 -7.68
C LYS A 149 7.77 -8.17 -6.17
N GLU A 150 6.76 -7.70 -5.43
CA GLU A 150 6.69 -7.84 -3.97
C GLU A 150 6.67 -9.30 -3.55
N THR A 151 5.83 -10.13 -4.17
CA THR A 151 5.75 -11.55 -3.85
C THR A 151 7.06 -12.28 -4.16
N LEU A 152 7.77 -11.90 -5.23
CA LEU A 152 9.08 -12.45 -5.55
C LEU A 152 10.14 -12.02 -4.53
N LEU A 153 10.18 -10.73 -4.18
CA LEU A 153 11.09 -10.20 -3.15
C LEU A 153 10.87 -10.91 -1.81
N ASN A 154 9.62 -11.05 -1.38
CA ASN A 154 9.29 -11.73 -0.13
C ASN A 154 9.74 -13.20 -0.11
N LYS A 155 9.75 -13.88 -1.26
CA LYS A 155 10.30 -15.24 -1.38
C LYS A 155 11.83 -15.30 -1.35
N MET A 156 12.49 -14.23 -1.79
CA MET A 156 13.96 -14.17 -1.89
C MET A 156 14.65 -13.57 -0.65
N ILE A 157 13.90 -12.86 0.21
CA ILE A 157 14.44 -12.29 1.45
C ILE A 157 14.66 -13.42 2.46
N ASP A 158 15.90 -13.83 2.62
CA ASP A 158 16.35 -14.68 3.71
C ASP A 158 16.34 -13.88 5.03
N THR A 159 15.44 -14.26 5.95
CA THR A 159 15.22 -13.58 7.23
C THR A 159 16.40 -13.75 8.20
N LEU A 160 17.26 -14.77 8.00
CA LEU A 160 18.39 -15.05 8.89
C LEU A 160 19.54 -14.05 8.76
N THR A 161 19.64 -13.33 7.63
CA THR A 161 20.72 -12.35 7.37
C THR A 161 20.25 -10.90 7.34
N LEU A 162 18.96 -10.66 7.60
CA LEU A 162 18.33 -9.36 7.44
C LEU A 162 18.92 -8.30 8.38
N GLU A 163 19.10 -8.62 9.65
CA GLU A 163 19.65 -7.68 10.65
C GLU A 163 21.08 -7.25 10.31
N LYS A 164 21.93 -8.19 9.88
CA LYS A 164 23.31 -7.91 9.48
C LYS A 164 23.36 -7.01 8.23
N ARG A 165 22.46 -7.24 7.26
CA ARG A 165 22.34 -6.40 6.06
C ARG A 165 21.82 -5.00 6.38
N ILE A 166 20.82 -4.87 7.24
CA ILE A 166 20.31 -3.56 7.72
C ILE A 166 21.42 -2.79 8.40
N ASN A 167 22.15 -3.42 9.32
CA ASN A 167 23.26 -2.78 10.03
C ASN A 167 24.40 -2.37 9.09
N SER A 168 24.75 -3.20 8.09
CA SER A 168 25.73 -2.83 7.07
C SER A 168 25.24 -1.65 6.23
N PHE A 169 24.01 -1.72 5.72
CA PHE A 169 23.43 -0.65 4.90
C PHE A 169 23.36 0.68 5.65
N TYR A 170 22.96 0.65 6.93
CA TYR A 170 22.95 1.83 7.79
C TYR A 170 24.36 2.42 7.96
N LYS A 171 25.37 1.58 8.25
CA LYS A 171 26.76 2.02 8.40
C LYS A 171 27.30 2.62 7.10
N ASP A 172 27.05 1.97 5.97
CA ASP A 172 27.52 2.40 4.64
C ASP A 172 26.83 3.70 4.19
N ASN A 173 25.60 3.95 4.64
CA ASN A 173 24.77 5.09 4.23
C ASN A 173 24.45 6.06 5.37
N TYR A 174 25.25 6.10 6.44
CA TYR A 174 24.99 6.92 7.64
C TYR A 174 24.70 8.40 7.32
N LYS A 175 25.31 8.93 6.26
CA LYS A 175 25.11 10.32 5.81
C LYS A 175 23.67 10.64 5.40
N ILE A 176 22.92 9.65 4.89
CA ILE A 176 21.51 9.81 4.48
C ILE A 176 20.59 9.96 5.71
N PHE A 177 20.98 9.35 6.84
CA PHE A 177 20.20 9.35 8.09
C PHE A 177 20.56 10.49 9.04
N ARG A 178 21.40 11.44 8.61
CA ARG A 178 21.70 12.63 9.41
C ARG A 178 20.47 13.53 9.45
N LEU A 179 20.14 14.03 10.64
CA LEU A 179 19.08 15.02 10.79
C LEU A 179 19.46 16.31 10.03
N ASN A 180 18.47 16.93 9.39
CA ASN A 180 18.64 18.21 8.70
C ASN A 180 18.82 19.40 9.67
N GLU A 181 18.59 19.18 10.96
CA GLU A 181 18.73 20.20 11.99
C GLU A 181 19.52 19.67 13.19
N SER A 182 20.23 20.58 13.84
CA SER A 182 20.94 20.27 15.07
C SER A 182 19.97 20.18 16.24
N LEU A 183 20.18 19.16 17.07
CA LEU A 183 19.47 18.98 18.33
C LEU A 183 20.34 19.49 19.48
N PHE A 184 19.71 20.18 20.41
CA PHE A 184 20.34 20.75 21.59
C PHE A 184 19.76 20.10 22.84
N LYS A 185 20.64 19.78 23.79
CA LYS A 185 20.27 19.30 25.11
C LYS A 185 20.64 20.40 26.10
N ILE A 186 19.70 21.31 26.35
CA ILE A 186 19.94 22.51 27.17
C ILE A 186 18.82 22.74 28.17
N ARG A 187 19.16 23.47 29.22
CA ARG A 187 18.18 24.12 30.09
C ARG A 187 18.19 25.62 29.84
N PHE A 188 17.02 26.24 29.89
CA PHE A 188 16.93 27.70 29.94
C PHE A 188 15.66 28.15 30.68
N ILE A 189 15.74 29.35 31.24
CA ILE A 189 14.60 30.06 31.80
C ILE A 189 14.65 31.48 31.26
N GLN A 190 13.51 31.98 30.80
CA GLN A 190 13.31 33.36 30.41
C GLN A 190 12.34 34.01 31.40
N PHE A 191 12.72 35.15 31.96
CA PHE A 191 11.92 35.94 32.89
C PHE A 191 12.16 37.44 32.66
N PRO A 192 11.23 38.33 33.07
CA PRO A 192 11.37 39.78 32.91
C PRO A 192 12.63 40.33 33.58
N ILE A 193 13.22 41.39 33.02
CA ILE A 193 14.49 41.95 33.52
C ILE A 193 14.36 42.47 34.96
N ASP A 194 13.18 42.96 35.32
CA ASP A 194 12.80 43.55 36.61
C ASP A 194 12.25 42.53 37.62
N ASN A 195 12.48 41.23 37.41
CA ASN A 195 12.04 40.20 38.34
C ASN A 195 12.77 40.33 39.70
N VAL A 196 11.99 40.44 40.78
CA VAL A 196 12.45 40.61 42.17
C VAL A 196 13.30 39.43 42.64
N ASP A 197 12.96 38.21 42.21
CA ASP A 197 13.58 36.95 42.63
C ASP A 197 14.76 36.55 41.72
N LYS A 198 15.19 37.42 40.80
CA LYS A 198 16.20 37.15 39.76
C LYS A 198 17.46 36.48 40.29
N ASN A 199 18.02 36.99 41.38
CA ASN A 199 19.29 36.48 41.93
C ASN A 199 19.14 35.06 42.46
N ASP A 200 18.01 34.74 43.08
CA ASP A 200 17.75 33.43 43.66
C ASP A 200 17.38 32.42 42.57
N ILE A 201 16.62 32.84 41.54
CA ILE A 201 16.36 32.03 40.34
C ILE A 201 17.69 31.63 39.67
N ILE A 202 18.62 32.56 39.48
CA ILE A 202 19.93 32.26 38.85
C ILE A 202 20.74 31.27 39.68
N LYS A 203 20.84 31.49 41.00
CA LYS A 203 21.58 30.58 41.90
C LYS A 203 21.00 29.18 41.91
N SER A 204 19.67 29.06 42.03
CA SER A 204 18.97 27.77 42.00
C SER A 204 19.05 27.10 40.63
N PHE A 205 19.05 27.86 39.54
CA PHE A 205 19.20 27.32 38.19
C PHE A 205 20.59 26.73 37.94
N ILE A 206 21.65 27.37 38.46
CA ILE A 206 23.02 26.88 38.37
C ILE A 206 23.20 25.62 39.23
N ARG A 207 22.71 25.63 40.48
CA ARG A 207 22.86 24.52 41.44
C ARG A 207 22.00 23.31 41.08
N TYR A 208 20.75 23.54 40.68
CA TYR A 208 19.80 22.57 40.15
C TYR A 208 19.66 21.24 40.92
N ASN A 209 19.72 21.30 42.25
CA ASN A 209 19.49 20.12 43.09
C ASN A 209 17.98 19.78 43.19
N LYS A 210 17.63 18.72 43.93
CA LYS A 210 16.22 18.30 44.07
C LYS A 210 15.32 19.40 44.65
N PHE A 211 15.80 20.17 45.63
CA PHE A 211 15.05 21.27 46.22
C PHE A 211 14.92 22.46 45.25
N ASP A 212 15.98 22.78 44.51
CA ASP A 212 15.95 23.83 43.48
C ASP A 212 14.96 23.51 42.38
N LYS A 213 14.79 22.23 42.01
CA LYS A 213 13.78 21.83 41.03
C LYS A 213 12.37 22.17 41.50
N PHE A 214 12.04 21.86 42.75
CA PHE A 214 10.74 22.21 43.33
C PHE A 214 10.57 23.73 43.47
N TYR A 215 11.63 24.44 43.89
CA TYR A 215 11.63 25.89 43.99
C TYR A 215 11.41 26.57 42.62
N LEU A 216 12.19 26.21 41.61
CA LEU A 216 12.05 26.75 40.26
C LEU A 216 10.71 26.39 39.62
N ASP A 217 10.14 25.22 39.95
CA ASP A 217 8.80 24.87 39.49
C ASP A 217 7.71 25.70 40.19
N SER A 218 7.87 26.00 41.48
CA SER A 218 6.95 26.90 42.21
C SER A 218 6.94 28.33 41.64
N LEU A 219 8.06 28.78 41.06
CA LEU A 219 8.18 30.08 40.39
C LEU A 219 7.82 30.05 38.91
N SER A 220 7.26 28.95 38.40
CA SER A 220 7.05 28.79 36.96
C SER A 220 6.15 29.85 36.33
N TYR A 221 5.23 30.42 37.10
CA TYR A 221 4.31 31.47 36.65
C TYR A 221 5.04 32.78 36.34
N GLN A 222 6.24 32.98 36.90
CA GLN A 222 7.07 34.17 36.65
C GLN A 222 7.89 34.05 35.36
N PHE A 223 7.93 32.86 34.74
CA PHE A 223 8.75 32.59 33.57
C PHE A 223 7.94 32.81 32.29
N THR A 224 8.49 33.59 31.37
CA THR A 224 7.92 33.79 30.04
C THR A 224 8.11 32.54 29.17
N ASN A 225 9.24 31.84 29.31
CA ASN A 225 9.53 30.61 28.62
C ASN A 225 10.50 29.74 29.46
N LYS A 226 10.35 28.42 29.45
CA LYS A 226 11.20 27.52 30.25
C LYS A 226 11.42 26.16 29.59
N ILE A 227 12.66 25.68 29.65
CA ILE A 227 13.02 24.28 29.49
C ILE A 227 13.91 23.89 30.67
N LEU A 228 13.34 23.16 31.62
CA LEU A 228 14.05 22.69 32.80
C LEU A 228 14.49 21.22 32.66
N THR A 229 13.93 20.49 31.70
CA THR A 229 14.17 19.05 31.59
C THR A 229 15.37 18.74 30.69
N ASP A 230 16.45 18.26 31.31
CA ASP A 230 17.69 17.90 30.60
C ASP A 230 17.54 16.62 29.77
N SER A 231 16.50 15.82 29.92
CA SER A 231 16.35 14.55 29.18
C SER A 231 15.82 14.71 27.75
N LEU A 232 15.34 15.90 27.39
CA LEU A 232 14.71 16.14 26.09
C LEU A 232 15.66 16.83 25.13
N TRP A 233 15.74 16.30 23.92
CA TRP A 233 16.41 16.96 22.79
C TRP A 233 15.47 17.98 22.17
N VAL A 234 15.98 19.18 21.94
CA VAL A 234 15.19 20.32 21.47
C VAL A 234 15.78 20.86 20.18
N THR A 235 14.93 21.22 19.23
CA THR A 235 15.34 21.83 17.96
C THR A 235 15.59 23.32 18.15
N LYS A 236 16.45 23.92 17.30
CA LYS A 236 16.74 25.36 17.34
C LYS A 236 15.47 26.22 17.26
N LYS A 237 14.48 25.79 16.49
CA LYS A 237 13.20 26.50 16.30
C LYS A 237 12.39 26.66 17.59
N ARG A 238 12.59 25.81 18.59
CA ARG A 238 11.88 25.89 19.88
C ARG A 238 12.62 26.78 20.89
N LEU A 239 13.82 27.23 20.54
CA LEU A 239 14.65 28.12 21.35
C LEU A 239 14.56 29.60 20.93
N ILE A 240 13.95 29.89 19.78
CA ILE A 240 13.77 31.22 19.17
C ILE A 240 12.28 31.51 19.15
#